data_AF-A0A7Z9ZFI7-F1
#
_entry.id   AF-A0A7Z9ZFI7-F1
#
_cell.length_a   1.000
_cell.length_b   1.000
_cell.length_c   1.000
_cell.angle_alpha   90.00
_cell.angle_beta   90.00
_cell.angle_gamma   90.00
#
_symmetry.space_group_name_H-M   'P 1'
#
loop_
_entity.id
_entity.type
_entity.pdbx_description
1 polymer ?
#
loop_
_entity_poly.entity_id
_entity_poly.type
_entity_poly.pdbx_seq_one_letter_code
_entity_poly.pdbx_strand_id
1 'polypeptide(L)'
;MADLFHHSVQVILANQALTGAYIASPNFPAYRYSWFRDGAFIAYAMDLVGEHKSARRFHDWAASTILRHADKAKRAIEKARRGEPLGEDYLHARYTLEGEERDDDWPNFQLDGFGTWLWALAEHLRLRSGQLPSRWRQAVHLIGSYLATLWRFPCFDLWEEHPDKVHPYTLAAVYAGLQ
;
A
#
# COMPACT_ATOMS: atom_id res chain seq x y z
N MET A 1 33.84 -9.35 6.98
CA MET A 1 32.44 -9.80 6.82
C MET A 1 31.65 -8.62 6.29
N ALA A 2 30.82 -8.78 5.27
CA ALA A 2 30.06 -7.65 4.72
C ALA A 2 29.03 -7.16 5.75
N ASP A 3 28.96 -5.83 5.94
CA ASP A 3 27.95 -5.21 6.79
C ASP A 3 26.61 -5.15 6.06
N LEU A 4 25.83 -6.23 6.17
CA LEU A 4 24.56 -6.35 5.47
C LEU A 4 23.51 -5.35 5.98
N PHE A 5 23.56 -4.98 7.26
CA PHE A 5 22.61 -4.05 7.85
C PHE A 5 22.73 -2.66 7.21
N HIS A 6 23.93 -2.07 7.22
CA HIS A 6 24.15 -0.77 6.60
C HIS A 6 23.95 -0.83 5.08
N HIS A 7 24.34 -1.94 4.44
CA HIS A 7 24.14 -2.11 3.01
C HIS A 7 22.65 -2.15 2.62
N SER A 8 21.80 -2.84 3.38
CA SER A 8 20.36 -2.87 3.15
C SER A 8 19.74 -1.46 3.21
N VAL A 9 20.09 -0.68 4.23
CA VAL A 9 19.61 0.71 4.36
C VAL A 9 20.06 1.56 3.17
N GLN A 10 21.33 1.47 2.78
CA GLN A 10 21.87 2.21 1.64
C GLN A 10 21.17 1.87 0.32
N VAL A 11 20.90 0.57 0.06
CA VAL A 11 20.22 0.14 -1.15
C VAL A 11 18.78 0.67 -1.20
N ILE A 12 18.06 0.64 -0.08
CA ILE A 12 16.69 1.19 -0.01
C ILE A 12 16.71 2.70 -0.28
N LEU A 13 17.58 3.46 0.40
CA LEU A 13 17.71 4.91 0.23
C LEU A 13 18.08 5.29 -1.21
N ALA A 14 19.03 4.58 -1.81
CA ALA A 14 19.51 4.84 -3.16
C ALA A 14 18.44 4.57 -4.24
N ASN A 15 17.46 3.72 -3.95
CA ASN A 15 16.41 3.33 -4.89
C ASN A 15 15.02 3.89 -4.54
N GLN A 16 14.88 4.65 -3.45
CA GLN A 16 13.62 5.36 -3.17
C GLN A 16 13.44 6.50 -4.18
N ALA A 17 12.33 6.48 -4.92
CA ALA A 17 12.03 7.48 -5.92
C ALA A 17 11.92 8.89 -5.32
N LEU A 18 12.14 9.94 -6.12
CA LEU A 18 11.98 11.34 -5.67
C LEU A 18 10.56 11.66 -5.18
N THR A 19 9.56 10.96 -5.68
CA THR A 19 8.16 11.02 -5.25
C THR A 19 7.92 10.42 -3.85
N GLY A 20 8.86 9.61 -3.35
CA GLY A 20 8.77 8.91 -2.07
C GLY A 20 8.43 7.42 -2.18
N ALA A 21 8.03 6.95 -3.37
CA ALA A 21 7.76 5.54 -3.62
C ALA A 21 9.00 4.66 -3.39
N TYR A 22 8.80 3.48 -2.81
CA TYR A 22 9.81 2.43 -2.79
C TYR A 22 9.59 1.52 -4.00
N ILE A 23 10.61 1.43 -4.87
CA ILE A 23 10.57 0.53 -6.01
C ILE A 23 10.75 -0.92 -5.54
N ALA A 24 9.91 -1.85 -6.02
CA ALA A 24 10.01 -3.25 -5.64
C ALA A 24 11.31 -3.88 -6.14
N SER A 25 11.70 -3.62 -7.39
CA SER A 25 13.02 -3.97 -7.90
C SER A 25 13.50 -3.03 -9.01
N PRO A 26 14.65 -2.35 -8.83
CA PRO A 26 15.22 -1.49 -9.87
C PRO A 26 15.79 -2.30 -11.06
N ASN A 27 16.22 -3.53 -10.78
CA ASN A 27 16.94 -4.39 -11.72
C ASN A 27 16.04 -5.39 -12.44
N PHE A 28 14.75 -5.41 -12.16
CA PHE A 28 13.79 -6.28 -12.83
C PHE A 28 12.67 -5.43 -13.46
N PRO A 29 12.66 -5.22 -14.79
CA PRO A 29 11.77 -4.26 -15.45
C PRO A 29 10.29 -4.41 -15.11
N ALA A 30 9.78 -5.64 -14.97
CA ALA A 30 8.39 -5.90 -14.60
C ALA A 30 8.02 -5.42 -13.19
N TYR A 31 9.02 -5.16 -12.33
CA TYR A 31 8.88 -4.79 -10.91
C TYR A 31 9.32 -3.34 -10.66
N ARG A 32 9.44 -2.53 -11.72
CA ARG A 32 9.72 -1.09 -11.61
C ARG A 32 8.48 -0.28 -11.22
N TYR A 33 7.77 -0.80 -10.22
CA TYR A 33 6.55 -0.26 -9.65
C TYR A 33 6.69 -0.26 -8.12
N SER A 34 5.74 0.39 -7.44
CA SER A 34 5.64 0.41 -5.99
C SER A 34 4.34 -0.27 -5.57
N TRP A 35 4.46 -1.28 -4.72
CA TRP A 35 3.33 -1.95 -4.07
C TRP A 35 3.14 -1.35 -2.68
N PHE A 36 1.88 -1.26 -2.24
CA PHE A 36 1.58 -0.85 -0.87
C PHE A 36 2.11 -1.87 0.15
N ARG A 37 2.02 -3.17 -0.14
CA ARG A 37 2.52 -4.26 0.71
C ARG A 37 4.02 -4.11 0.97
N ASP A 38 4.82 -4.15 -0.09
CA ASP A 38 6.28 -4.06 -0.04
C ASP A 38 6.73 -2.74 0.60
N GLY A 39 6.18 -1.63 0.10
CA GLY A 39 6.53 -0.30 0.57
C GLY A 39 6.19 -0.08 2.05
N ALA A 40 5.11 -0.69 2.58
CA ALA A 40 4.74 -0.59 3.99
C ALA A 40 5.74 -1.31 4.90
N PHE A 41 6.17 -2.53 4.56
CA PHE A 41 7.22 -3.23 5.31
C PHE A 41 8.57 -2.52 5.23
N ILE A 42 8.93 -1.98 4.05
CA ILE A 42 10.14 -1.17 3.89
C ILE A 42 10.05 0.08 4.76
N ALA A 43 8.92 0.82 4.73
CA ALA A 43 8.73 2.02 5.53
C ALA A 43 8.88 1.74 7.03
N TYR A 44 8.24 0.67 7.52
CA TYR A 44 8.36 0.26 8.91
C TYR A 44 9.81 -0.10 9.28
N ALA A 45 10.51 -0.87 8.44
CA ALA A 45 11.92 -1.18 8.66
C ALA A 45 12.81 0.09 8.69
N MET A 46 12.56 1.03 7.78
CA MET A 46 13.27 2.31 7.72
C MET A 46 12.99 3.17 8.95
N ASP A 47 11.78 3.13 9.51
CA ASP A 47 11.50 3.77 10.79
C ASP A 47 12.27 3.13 11.95
N LEU A 48 12.34 1.80 12.03
CA LEU A 48 13.06 1.10 13.10
C LEU A 48 14.56 1.40 13.12
N VAL A 49 15.15 1.71 11.96
CA VAL A 49 16.58 2.05 11.84
C VAL A 49 16.85 3.56 11.88
N GLY A 50 15.84 4.39 12.16
CA GLY A 50 15.97 5.85 12.32
C GLY A 50 15.86 6.65 11.01
N GLU A 51 15.65 6.00 9.87
CA GLU A 51 15.48 6.62 8.55
C GLU A 51 14.03 7.14 8.34
N HIS A 52 13.52 7.83 9.35
CA HIS A 52 12.12 8.27 9.41
C HIS A 52 11.71 9.22 8.28
N LYS A 53 12.66 9.99 7.74
CA LYS A 53 12.38 10.88 6.60
C LYS A 53 12.09 10.05 5.34
N SER A 54 12.79 8.93 5.17
CA SER A 54 12.55 7.99 4.07
C SER A 54 11.17 7.34 4.21
N ALA A 55 10.85 6.79 5.40
CA ALA A 55 9.53 6.24 5.70
C ALA A 55 8.39 7.25 5.50
N ARG A 56 8.56 8.47 6.02
CA ARG A 56 7.61 9.58 5.86
C ARG A 56 7.27 9.86 4.40
N ARG A 57 8.28 9.91 3.53
CA ARG A 57 8.09 10.16 2.09
C ARG A 57 7.26 9.07 1.42
N PHE A 58 7.41 7.82 1.84
CA PHE A 58 6.55 6.74 1.36
C PHE A 58 5.09 6.93 1.81
N HIS A 59 4.84 7.30 3.06
CA HIS A 59 3.47 7.56 3.52
C HIS A 59 2.84 8.76 2.80
N ASP A 60 3.62 9.81 2.52
CA ASP A 60 3.20 10.94 1.69
C ASP A 60 2.85 10.50 0.26
N TRP A 61 3.67 9.65 -0.36
CA TRP A 61 3.37 9.04 -1.67
C TRP A 61 2.11 8.18 -1.64
N ALA A 62 1.99 7.28 -0.68
CA ALA A 62 0.86 6.36 -0.53
C ALA A 62 -0.48 7.10 -0.38
N ALA A 63 -0.54 8.09 0.51
CA ALA A 63 -1.73 8.94 0.68
C ALA A 63 -2.03 9.76 -0.59
N SER A 64 -0.99 10.15 -1.35
CA SER A 64 -1.16 10.86 -2.62
C SER A 64 -1.80 9.99 -3.69
N THR A 65 -1.29 8.76 -3.85
CA THR A 65 -1.77 7.77 -4.80
C THR A 65 -3.21 7.37 -4.51
N ILE A 66 -3.55 7.08 -3.24
CA ILE A 66 -4.92 6.75 -2.84
C ILE A 66 -5.90 7.86 -3.20
N LEU A 67 -5.56 9.12 -2.89
CA LEU A 67 -6.47 10.24 -3.12
C LEU A 67 -6.61 10.58 -4.60
N ARG A 68 -5.59 10.32 -5.41
CA ARG A 68 -5.67 10.46 -6.88
C ARG A 68 -6.73 9.52 -7.46
N HIS A 69 -6.84 8.30 -6.92
CA HIS A 69 -7.77 7.27 -7.37
C HIS A 69 -9.03 7.18 -6.49
N ALA A 70 -9.35 8.25 -5.76
CA ALA A 70 -10.39 8.23 -4.75
C ALA A 70 -11.78 7.91 -5.32
N ASP A 71 -12.09 8.41 -6.52
CA ASP A 71 -13.40 8.20 -7.12
C ASP A 71 -13.61 6.74 -7.55
N LYS A 72 -12.53 6.04 -7.95
CA LYS A 72 -12.56 4.59 -8.21
C LYS A 72 -12.90 3.83 -6.92
N ALA A 73 -12.19 4.11 -5.84
CA ALA A 73 -12.47 3.51 -4.53
C ALA A 73 -13.90 3.77 -4.03
N LYS A 74 -14.42 4.99 -4.19
CA LYS A 74 -15.80 5.35 -3.82
C LYS A 74 -16.82 4.56 -4.64
N ARG A 75 -16.63 4.42 -5.95
CA ARG A 75 -17.52 3.61 -6.80
C ARG A 75 -17.53 2.14 -6.38
N ALA A 76 -16.37 1.56 -6.08
CA ALA A 76 -16.31 0.19 -5.54
C ALA A 76 -17.09 0.04 -4.23
N ILE A 77 -16.94 1.00 -3.29
CA ILE A 77 -17.70 1.01 -2.03
C ILE A 77 -19.21 1.05 -2.30
N GLU A 78 -19.65 1.93 -3.19
CA GLU A 78 -21.07 2.08 -3.53
C GLU A 78 -21.65 0.86 -4.23
N LYS A 79 -20.91 0.24 -5.15
CA LYS A 79 -21.31 -1.01 -5.81
C LYS A 79 -21.40 -2.16 -4.80
N ALA A 80 -20.39 -2.33 -3.96
CA ALA A 80 -20.36 -3.37 -2.93
C ALA A 80 -21.54 -3.23 -1.95
N ARG A 81 -21.88 -2.01 -1.52
CA ARG A 81 -23.05 -1.75 -0.65
C ARG A 81 -24.38 -2.09 -1.31
N ARG A 82 -24.47 -2.00 -2.63
CA ARG A 82 -25.65 -2.37 -3.43
C ARG A 82 -25.68 -3.87 -3.79
N GLY A 83 -24.64 -4.63 -3.44
CA GLY A 83 -24.50 -6.03 -3.85
C GLY A 83 -24.18 -6.20 -5.34
N GLU A 84 -23.67 -5.15 -5.98
CA GLU A 84 -23.30 -5.17 -7.40
C GLU A 84 -21.86 -5.68 -7.60
N PRO A 85 -21.56 -6.36 -8.72
CA PRO A 85 -20.19 -6.70 -9.08
C PRO A 85 -19.30 -5.44 -9.20
N LEU A 86 -18.06 -5.52 -8.71
CA LEU A 86 -17.12 -4.39 -8.78
C LEU A 86 -16.77 -4.02 -10.22
N GLY A 87 -16.66 -5.02 -11.11
CA GLY A 87 -16.00 -4.83 -12.41
C GLY A 87 -14.56 -4.42 -12.18
N GLU A 88 -14.12 -3.34 -12.82
CA GLU A 88 -12.76 -2.79 -12.70
C GLU A 88 -12.65 -1.64 -11.68
N ASP A 89 -13.70 -1.34 -10.91
CA ASP A 89 -13.71 -0.19 -9.98
C ASP A 89 -12.90 -0.42 -8.68
N TYR A 90 -11.99 -1.40 -8.65
CA TYR A 90 -11.11 -1.64 -7.51
C TYR A 90 -9.76 -0.91 -7.64
N LEU A 91 -9.14 -0.59 -6.50
CA LEU A 91 -7.78 -0.04 -6.49
C LEU A 91 -6.76 -1.12 -6.88
N HIS A 92 -5.67 -0.71 -7.52
CA HIS A 92 -4.62 -1.62 -8.00
C HIS A 92 -3.66 -2.04 -6.87
N ALA A 93 -3.03 -3.20 -7.04
CA ALA A 93 -2.00 -3.70 -6.13
C ALA A 93 -0.70 -2.88 -6.22
N ARG A 94 -0.39 -2.39 -7.43
CA ARG A 94 0.84 -1.67 -7.77
C ARG A 94 0.56 -0.40 -8.55
N TYR A 95 1.47 0.55 -8.41
CA TYR A 95 1.41 1.83 -9.12
C TYR A 95 2.78 2.20 -9.67
N THR A 96 2.81 3.07 -10.67
CA THR A 96 4.08 3.71 -11.07
C THR A 96 4.66 4.49 -9.90
N LEU A 97 5.93 4.88 -10.00
CA LEU A 97 6.57 5.68 -8.94
C LEU A 97 5.89 7.06 -8.78
N GLU A 98 5.15 7.52 -9.80
CA GLU A 98 4.34 8.75 -9.80
C GLU A 98 2.92 8.56 -9.23
N GLY A 99 2.54 7.32 -8.91
CA GLY A 99 1.23 6.96 -8.37
C GLY A 99 0.15 6.75 -9.44
N GLU A 100 0.53 6.49 -10.69
CA GLU A 100 -0.41 6.22 -11.77
C GLU A 100 -0.70 4.72 -11.90
N GLU A 101 -1.91 4.38 -12.33
CA GLU A 101 -2.27 3.02 -12.73
C GLU A 101 -1.67 2.73 -14.12
N ARG A 102 -1.42 1.43 -14.38
CA ARG A 102 -1.15 0.95 -15.73
C ARG A 102 -2.29 0.05 -16.17
N ASP A 103 -2.61 0.20 -17.44
CA ASP A 103 -3.54 -0.68 -18.15
C ASP A 103 -2.72 -1.86 -18.69
N ASP A 104 -2.52 -2.84 -17.81
CA ASP A 104 -1.83 -4.09 -18.08
C ASP A 104 -2.58 -5.27 -17.44
N ASP A 105 -2.27 -6.50 -17.87
CA ASP A 105 -2.94 -7.72 -17.39
C ASP A 105 -2.51 -8.13 -15.97
N TRP A 106 -1.99 -7.20 -15.15
CA TRP A 106 -1.48 -7.52 -13.82
C TRP A 106 -2.62 -7.88 -12.84
N PRO A 107 -2.45 -8.88 -11.96
CA PRO A 107 -3.46 -9.26 -10.97
C PRO A 107 -3.66 -8.19 -9.87
N ASN A 108 -4.47 -7.18 -10.18
CA ASN A 108 -4.50 -5.94 -9.42
C ASN A 108 -5.43 -5.96 -8.19
N PHE A 109 -6.48 -6.78 -8.16
CA PHE A 109 -7.40 -6.77 -7.02
C PHE A 109 -6.80 -7.51 -5.81
N GLN A 110 -6.11 -6.76 -4.95
CA GLN A 110 -5.46 -7.21 -3.73
C GLN A 110 -5.77 -6.23 -2.59
N LEU A 111 -6.29 -6.71 -1.46
CA LEU A 111 -6.69 -5.87 -0.32
C LEU A 111 -5.61 -5.73 0.76
N ASP A 112 -4.67 -6.66 0.80
CA ASP A 112 -3.68 -6.81 1.88
C ASP A 112 -2.70 -5.63 1.94
N GLY A 113 -2.29 -5.08 0.79
CA GLY A 113 -1.38 -3.95 0.74
C GLY A 113 -1.94 -2.71 1.46
N PHE A 114 -3.24 -2.45 1.30
CA PHE A 114 -3.91 -1.32 1.97
C PHE A 114 -4.01 -1.52 3.48
N GLY A 115 -4.33 -2.74 3.93
CA GLY A 115 -4.34 -3.08 5.36
C GLY A 115 -2.96 -2.93 5.98
N THR A 116 -1.94 -3.45 5.30
CA THR A 116 -0.53 -3.35 5.71
C THR A 116 -0.05 -1.90 5.79
N TRP A 117 -0.45 -1.06 4.83
CA TRP A 117 -0.12 0.37 4.85
C TRP A 117 -0.77 1.12 6.02
N LEU A 118 -2.03 0.86 6.33
CA LEU A 118 -2.68 1.48 7.50
C LEU A 118 -1.95 1.12 8.80
N TRP A 119 -1.59 -0.16 8.97
CA TRP A 119 -0.78 -0.61 10.11
C TRP A 119 0.58 0.09 10.16
N ALA A 120 1.35 0.09 9.06
CA ALA A 120 2.67 0.72 9.03
C ALA A 120 2.60 2.22 9.29
N LEU A 121 1.57 2.91 8.79
CA LEU A 121 1.34 4.32 9.07
C LEU A 121 1.04 4.57 10.56
N ALA A 122 0.27 3.70 11.20
CA ALA A 122 0.01 3.78 12.64
C ALA A 122 1.31 3.62 13.45
N GLU A 123 2.17 2.67 13.08
CA GLU A 123 3.50 2.49 13.68
C GLU A 123 4.39 3.72 13.50
N HIS A 124 4.44 4.29 12.28
CA HIS A 124 5.18 5.52 12.00
C HIS A 124 4.77 6.66 12.94
N LEU A 125 3.45 6.83 13.16
CA LEU A 125 2.91 7.86 14.04
C LEU A 125 3.14 7.58 15.54
N ARG A 126 3.22 6.31 15.95
CA ARG A 126 3.60 5.94 17.32
C ARG A 126 5.06 6.30 17.60
N LEU A 127 5.96 6.01 16.66
CA LEU A 127 7.38 6.34 16.76
C LEU A 127 7.63 7.85 16.61
N ARG A 128 6.81 8.54 15.81
CA ARG A 128 6.91 9.96 15.55
C ARG A 128 5.70 10.69 16.12
N SER A 129 5.83 11.16 17.35
CA SER A 129 4.86 12.11 17.92
C SER A 129 4.73 13.32 17.00
N GLY A 130 3.57 13.46 16.37
CA GLY A 130 3.33 14.46 15.35
C GLY A 130 1.87 14.53 14.97
N GLN A 131 1.45 15.68 14.43
CA GLN A 131 0.10 15.84 13.95
C GLN A 131 -0.11 15.04 12.66
N LEU A 132 -1.17 14.23 12.63
CA LEU A 132 -1.59 13.53 11.42
C LEU A 132 -1.92 14.55 10.32
N PRO A 133 -1.16 14.59 9.20
CA PRO A 133 -1.46 15.47 8.08
C PRO A 133 -2.89 15.27 7.58
N SER A 134 -3.58 16.35 7.20
CA SER A 134 -4.96 16.30 6.72
C SER A 134 -5.13 15.33 5.55
N ARG A 135 -4.16 15.31 4.63
CA ARG A 135 -4.11 14.40 3.48
C ARG A 135 -4.07 12.93 3.92
N TRP A 136 -3.25 12.60 4.92
CA TRP A 136 -3.17 11.24 5.43
C TRP A 136 -4.48 10.82 6.08
N ARG A 137 -5.09 11.71 6.88
CA ARG A 137 -6.41 11.47 7.48
C ARG A 137 -7.47 11.15 6.43
N GLN A 138 -7.53 11.92 5.33
CA GLN A 138 -8.46 11.67 4.23
C GLN A 138 -8.24 10.30 3.58
N ALA A 139 -6.97 9.96 3.28
CA ALA A 139 -6.61 8.68 2.68
C ALA A 139 -6.95 7.50 3.62
N VAL A 140 -6.64 7.64 4.91
CA VAL A 140 -6.97 6.65 5.96
C VAL A 140 -8.48 6.42 6.05
N HIS A 141 -9.30 7.48 6.08
CA HIS A 141 -10.75 7.32 6.12
C HIS A 141 -11.31 6.63 4.87
N LEU A 142 -10.79 6.97 3.68
CA LEU A 142 -11.20 6.34 2.43
C LEU A 142 -10.84 4.86 2.42
N ILE A 143 -9.58 4.51 2.71
CA ILE A 143 -9.13 3.11 2.74
C ILE A 143 -9.79 2.32 3.85
N GLY A 144 -9.98 2.91 5.04
CA GLY A 144 -10.72 2.26 6.12
C GLY A 144 -12.15 1.91 5.70
N SER A 145 -12.84 2.83 5.01
CA SER A 145 -14.18 2.57 4.46
C SER A 145 -14.16 1.53 3.35
N TYR A 146 -13.14 1.57 2.48
CA TYR A 146 -12.93 0.61 1.39
C TYR A 146 -12.75 -0.80 1.95
N LEU A 147 -11.81 -1.00 2.86
CA LEU A 147 -11.53 -2.28 3.50
C LEU A 147 -12.72 -2.78 4.33
N ALA A 148 -13.33 -1.93 5.16
CA ALA A 148 -14.50 -2.32 5.95
C ALA A 148 -15.69 -2.79 5.09
N THR A 149 -15.79 -2.30 3.85
CA THR A 149 -16.84 -2.71 2.90
C THR A 149 -16.44 -3.96 2.11
N LEU A 150 -15.16 -4.08 1.71
CA LEU A 150 -14.71 -5.10 0.77
C LEU A 150 -14.00 -6.30 1.41
N TRP A 151 -13.74 -6.34 2.72
CA TRP A 151 -12.90 -7.39 3.35
C TRP A 151 -13.32 -8.85 3.12
N ARG A 152 -14.58 -9.10 2.71
CA ARG A 152 -15.10 -10.44 2.37
C ARG A 152 -15.05 -10.79 0.89
N PHE A 153 -14.69 -9.85 0.03
CA PHE A 153 -14.59 -10.10 -1.40
C PHE A 153 -13.40 -11.02 -1.68
N PRO A 154 -13.59 -12.08 -2.49
CA PRO A 154 -12.46 -12.86 -2.99
C PRO A 154 -11.53 -11.97 -3.82
N CYS A 155 -10.22 -12.14 -3.61
CA CYS A 155 -9.20 -11.34 -4.27
C CYS A 155 -7.94 -12.19 -4.47
N PHE A 156 -6.97 -11.68 -5.23
CA PHE A 156 -5.68 -12.36 -5.32
C PHE A 156 -4.98 -12.37 -3.95
N ASP A 157 -4.17 -13.40 -3.69
CA ASP A 157 -3.30 -13.43 -2.52
C ASP A 157 -2.05 -12.54 -2.70
N LEU A 158 -1.16 -12.54 -1.70
CA LEU A 158 0.08 -11.78 -1.75
C LEU A 158 1.06 -12.22 -2.86
N TRP A 159 0.83 -13.41 -3.43
CA TRP A 159 1.60 -13.97 -4.55
C TRP A 159 0.91 -13.75 -5.89
N GLU A 160 -0.20 -13.01 -5.89
CA GLU A 160 -0.96 -12.64 -7.07
C GLU A 160 -1.67 -13.83 -7.71
N GLU A 161 -2.03 -14.82 -6.89
CA GLU A 161 -2.68 -16.07 -7.28
C GLU A 161 -4.08 -16.20 -6.66
N HIS A 162 -4.85 -17.18 -7.15
CA HIS A 162 -6.10 -17.64 -6.54
C HIS A 162 -7.16 -16.53 -6.29
N PRO A 163 -7.64 -15.82 -7.32
CA PRO A 163 -8.56 -14.68 -7.17
C PRO A 163 -9.95 -15.04 -6.63
N ASP A 164 -10.32 -16.32 -6.67
CA ASP A 164 -11.63 -16.82 -6.26
C ASP A 164 -11.70 -17.16 -4.76
N LYS A 165 -10.65 -16.87 -3.98
CA LYS A 165 -10.53 -17.21 -2.56
C LYS A 165 -10.45 -15.99 -1.65
N VAL A 166 -10.69 -16.23 -0.35
CA VAL A 166 -10.45 -15.28 0.73
C VAL A 166 -9.27 -15.80 1.55
N HIS A 167 -8.19 -15.02 1.60
CA HIS A 167 -6.89 -15.49 2.09
C HIS A 167 -6.65 -15.08 3.54
N PRO A 168 -6.18 -15.99 4.42
CA PRO A 168 -5.90 -15.65 5.82
C PRO A 168 -4.89 -14.51 5.99
N TYR A 169 -3.86 -14.44 5.14
CA TYR A 169 -2.90 -13.33 5.14
C TYR A 169 -3.60 -11.99 4.88
N THR A 170 -4.43 -11.93 3.84
CA THR A 170 -5.20 -10.73 3.49
C THR A 170 -6.14 -10.32 4.63
N LEU A 171 -6.85 -11.28 5.22
CA LEU A 171 -7.71 -11.01 6.37
C LEU A 171 -6.93 -10.45 7.57
N ALA A 172 -5.75 -11.01 7.86
CA ALA A 172 -4.89 -10.53 8.94
C ALA A 172 -4.36 -9.12 8.67
N ALA A 173 -3.93 -8.82 7.44
CA ALA A 173 -3.47 -7.49 7.04
C ALA A 173 -4.59 -6.45 7.14
N VAL A 174 -5.80 -6.79 6.67
CA VAL A 174 -6.98 -5.92 6.79
C VAL A 174 -7.37 -5.71 8.26
N TYR A 175 -7.38 -6.76 9.06
CA TYR A 175 -7.65 -6.66 10.49
C TYR A 175 -6.65 -5.73 11.19
N ALA A 176 -5.34 -5.95 10.98
CA ALA A 176 -4.28 -5.15 11.58
C ALA A 176 -4.36 -3.66 11.18
N GLY A 177 -4.76 -3.36 9.93
CA GLY A 177 -4.92 -1.99 9.47
C GLY A 177 -6.15 -1.27 10.01
N LEU A 178 -7.20 -1.99 10.42
CA LEU A 178 -8.45 -1.41 10.92
C LEU A 178 -8.51 -1.28 12.45
N GLN A 179 -7.57 -1.88 13.18
CA GLN A 179 -7.44 -1.76 14.65
C GLN A 179 -6.61 -0.54 15.04
#